data_AF-A0A8J2Z0Q4-F1
#
_entry.id   AF-A0A8J2Z0Q4-F1
#
_cell.length_a   1.000
_cell.length_b   1.000
_cell.length_c   1.000
_cell.angle_alpha   90.00
_cell.angle_beta   90.00
_cell.angle_gamma   90.00
#
_symmetry.space_group_name_H-M   'P 1'
#
loop_
_entity.id
_entity.type
_entity.pdbx_description
1 polymer ?
#
loop_
_entity_poly.entity_id
_entity_poly.type
_entity_poly.pdbx_seq_one_letter_code
_entity_poly.pdbx_strand_id
1 'polypeptide(L)' 'MSAIKDILAGLKTAIELNGKVVSVGAAVERLATDVRDLDRRLVRVETIIEIARPDGAVLRIAGKAPSDDK' A
#
# COMPACT_ATOMS: atom_id res chain seq x y z
N MET A 1 -18.87 -13.09 -38.97
CA MET A 1 -19.02 -12.18 -37.82
C MET A 1 -18.94 -10.75 -38.34
N SER A 2 -19.77 -9.85 -37.84
CA SER A 2 -19.78 -8.44 -38.31
C SER A 2 -18.71 -7.66 -37.58
N ALA A 3 -17.81 -7.00 -38.32
CA ALA A 3 -16.72 -6.19 -37.77
C ALA A 3 -17.20 -5.12 -36.76
N ILE A 4 -18.42 -4.60 -36.97
CA ILE A 4 -19.05 -3.63 -36.05
C ILE A 4 -19.35 -4.27 -34.68
N LYS A 5 -19.78 -5.53 -34.65
CA LYS A 5 -20.09 -6.25 -33.41
C LYS A 5 -18.83 -6.48 -32.58
N ASP A 6 -17.71 -6.77 -33.25
CA ASP A 6 -16.42 -7.01 -32.59
C ASP A 6 -15.85 -5.70 -32.01
N ILE A 7 -16.00 -4.57 -32.73
CA ILE A 7 -15.62 -3.23 -32.23
C ILE A 7 -16.42 -2.85 -30.98
N LEU A 8 -17.74 -3.06 -31.00
CA LEU A 8 -18.60 -2.75 -29.84
C LEU A 8 -18.26 -3.62 -28.62
N ALA A 9 -17.92 -4.89 -28.84
CA ALA A 9 -17.47 -5.78 -27.76
C ALA A 9 -16.12 -5.32 -27.18
N GLY A 10 -15.18 -4.89 -28.03
CA GLY A 10 -13.90 -4.33 -27.60
C GLY A 10 -14.08 -3.05 -26.78
N LEU A 11 -14.94 -2.14 -27.22
CA LEU A 11 -15.23 -0.89 -26.51
C LEU A 11 -15.84 -1.15 -25.12
N LYS A 12 -16.82 -2.08 -25.03
CA LYS A 12 -17.40 -2.48 -23.75
C LYS A 12 -16.32 -3.01 -22.79
N THR A 13 -15.46 -3.89 -23.30
CA THR A 13 -14.37 -4.48 -22.51
C THR A 13 -13.40 -3.41 -22.00
N ALA A 14 -13.05 -2.43 -22.84
CA ALA A 14 -12.17 -1.33 -22.46
C ALA A 14 -12.78 -0.46 -21.35
N ILE A 15 -14.09 -0.16 -21.44
CA ILE A 15 -14.80 0.61 -20.41
C ILE A 15 -14.83 -0.14 -19.08
N GLU A 16 -15.14 -1.44 -19.11
CA GLU A 16 -15.14 -2.28 -17.90
C GLU A 16 -13.74 -2.38 -17.27
N LEU A 17 -12.70 -2.51 -18.10
CA LEU A 17 -11.32 -2.55 -17.64
C LEU A 17 -10.93 -1.22 -16.99
N ASN A 18 -11.28 -0.09 -17.60
CA ASN A 18 -11.03 1.24 -17.04
C ASN A 18 -11.68 1.41 -15.67
N GLY A 19 -12.95 0.99 -15.52
CA GLY A 19 -13.64 1.02 -14.23
C GLY A 19 -12.94 0.19 -13.15
N LYS A 20 -12.47 -1.02 -13.50
CA LYS A 20 -11.69 -1.87 -12.59
C LYS A 20 -10.36 -1.22 -12.20
N VAL A 21 -9.62 -0.65 -13.15
CA VAL A 21 -8.34 0.03 -12.90
C VAL A 21 -8.52 1.20 -11.93
N VAL A 22 -9.55 2.04 -12.13
CA VAL A 22 -9.87 3.14 -11.22
C VAL A 22 -10.17 2.62 -9.81
N SER A 23 -10.95 1.55 -9.68
CA SER A 23 -11.28 0.96 -8.37
C SER A 23 -10.05 0.41 -7.64
N VAL A 24 -9.12 -0.21 -8.38
CA VAL A 24 -7.86 -0.73 -7.85
C VAL A 24 -6.97 0.45 -7.42
N GLY A 25 -6.87 1.50 -8.23
CA GLY A 25 -6.12 2.71 -7.87
C GLY A 25 -6.58 3.30 -6.54
N ALA A 26 -7.90 3.47 -6.37
CA ALA A 26 -8.46 3.97 -5.11
C ALA A 26 -8.19 3.05 -3.91
N ALA A 27 -8.21 1.73 -4.11
CA ALA A 27 -7.88 0.77 -3.06
C ALA A 27 -6.39 0.84 -2.66
N VAL A 28 -5.49 1.02 -3.64
CA VAL A 28 -4.05 1.17 -3.41
C VAL A 28 -3.74 2.47 -2.66
N GLU A 29 -4.41 3.58 -2.99
CA GLU A 29 -4.25 4.85 -2.27
C GLU A 29 -4.68 4.77 -0.80
N ARG A 30 -5.78 4.04 -0.53
CA ARG A 30 -6.22 3.77 0.85
C ARG A 30 -5.21 2.91 1.59
N LEU A 31 -4.74 1.83 0.97
CA LEU A 31 -3.72 0.97 1.55
C LEU A 31 -2.43 1.74 1.88
N ALA A 32 -1.98 2.62 0.97
CA ALA A 32 -0.82 3.46 1.20
C ALA A 32 -1.02 4.41 2.40
N THR A 33 -2.24 4.90 2.60
CA THR A 33 -2.59 5.73 3.76
C THR A 33 -2.57 4.92 5.05
N ASP A 34 -3.17 3.73 5.04
CA ASP A 34 -3.22 2.83 6.21
C ASP A 34 -1.82 2.38 6.63
N VAL A 35 -0.94 2.06 5.67
CA VAL A 35 0.47 1.72 5.94
C VAL A 35 1.21 2.88 6.62
N ARG A 36 0.98 4.12 6.19
CA ARG A 36 1.57 5.31 6.83
C ARG A 36 1.04 5.55 8.24
N ASP A 37 -0.24 5.24 8.50
CA ASP A 37 -0.79 5.31 9.86
C ASP A 37 -0.18 4.23 10.76
N LEU A 38 -0.07 3.00 10.25
CA LEU A 38 0.58 1.91 10.97
C LEU A 38 2.03 2.23 11.32
N ASP A 39 2.81 2.79 10.39
CA ASP A 39 4.18 3.25 10.64
C ASP A 39 4.24 4.25 11.80
N ARG A 40 3.38 5.28 11.79
CA ARG A 40 3.29 6.25 12.89
C ARG A 40 2.92 5.60 14.22
N ARG A 41 2.06 4.59 14.21
CA ARG A 41 1.66 3.85 15.42
C ARG A 41 2.80 2.96 15.94
N LEU A 42 3.54 2.31 15.05
CA LEU A 42 4.71 1.50 15.40
C LEU A 42 5.78 2.35 16.09
N VAL A 43 6.10 3.53 15.55
CA VAL A 43 7.05 4.47 16.19
C VAL A 43 6.62 4.84 17.62
N ARG A 44 5.32 5.07 17.85
CA ARG A 44 4.82 5.35 19.21
C ARG A 44 4.97 4.16 20.14
N VAL A 45 4.69 2.95 19.65
CA VAL A 45 4.85 1.71 20.43
C VAL A 45 6.31 1.48 20.78
N GLU A 46 7.23 1.69 19.83
CA GLU A 46 8.67 1.64 20.09
C GLU A 46 9.07 2.62 21.18
N THR A 47 8.62 3.87 21.08
CA THR A 47 8.93 4.91 22.07
C THR A 47 8.44 4.52 23.47
N ILE A 48 7.22 3.98 23.59
CA ILE A 48 6.68 3.52 24.88
C ILE A 48 7.55 2.39 25.45
N ILE A 49 7.93 1.43 24.60
CA ILE A 49 8.76 0.30 25.03
C ILE A 49 10.15 0.77 25.44
N GLU A 50 10.77 1.69 24.70
CA GLU A 50 12.06 2.29 25.01
C GLU A 50 12.04 3.01 26.37
N ILE A 51 11.00 3.77 26.67
CA ILE A 51 10.85 4.47 27.96
C ILE A 51 10.61 3.47 29.10
N ALA A 52 9.80 2.43 28.87
CA ALA A 52 9.45 1.46 29.90
C ALA A 52 10.59 0.49 30.24
N ARG A 53 11.59 0.35 29.37
CA ARG A 53 12.65 -0.64 29.52
C ARG A 53 13.83 -0.08 30.34
N PRO A 54 14.13 -0.66 31.51
CA PRO A 54 15.19 -0.14 32.39
C PRO A 54 16.61 -0.44 31.91
N ASP A 55 16.78 -1.32 30.92
CA ASP A 55 18.08 -1.69 30.34
C ASP A 55 18.54 -0.74 29.21
N GLY A 56 17.71 0.25 28.83
CA GLY A 56 18.00 1.22 27.77
C GLY A 56 18.04 0.63 26.36
N ALA A 57 17.55 -0.60 26.14
CA ALA A 57 17.56 -1.24 24.83
C ALA A 57 16.49 -0.64 23.89
N VAL A 58 16.88 -0.43 22.64
CA VAL A 58 16.08 0.19 21.57
C VAL A 58 15.32 -0.88 20.80
N LEU A 59 13.99 -0.74 20.65
CA LEU A 59 13.19 -1.59 19.77
C LEU A 59 12.95 -0.86 18.46
N ARG A 60 13.25 -1.49 17.31
CA ARG A 60 13.04 -0.92 15.97
C ARG A 60 12.17 -1.87 15.16
N ILE A 61 10.94 -1.45 14.88
CA ILE A 61 9.96 -2.16 14.04
C ILE A 61 9.69 -1.31 12.78
N ALA A 62 9.48 -0.01 12.95
CA ALA A 62 9.47 1.03 11.94
C ALA A 62 10.92 1.36 11.53
N GLY A 63 11.47 0.53 10.63
CA GLY A 63 12.68 0.82 9.87
C GLY A 63 13.91 -0.02 10.22
N LYS A 64 14.18 -1.00 9.36
CA LYS A 64 15.36 -1.05 8.50
C LYS A 64 15.10 -2.07 7.39
N ALA A 65 14.71 -1.62 6.20
CA ALA A 65 15.10 -2.37 5.01
C ALA A 65 16.64 -2.42 5.05
N PRO A 66 17.29 -3.58 4.85
CA PRO A 66 18.74 -3.62 4.77
C PRO A 66 19.14 -2.59 3.73
N SER A 67 19.97 -1.63 4.14
CA SER A 67 20.75 -0.85 3.20
C SER A 67 21.52 -1.89 2.38
N ASP A 68 21.15 -2.06 1.12
CA ASP A 68 22.00 -2.69 0.12
C ASP A 68 23.21 -1.78 -0.03
N ASP A 69 24.15 -1.98 0.89
CA ASP A 69 25.48 -1.40 0.87
C ASP A 69 26.34 -2.39 0.07
N LYS A 70 26.14 -2.42 -1.25
CA LYS A 70 27.04 -2.98 -2.28
C LYS A 70 26.84 -2.31 -3.63
#